data_AF-A0A965RDW9-F1
#
_entry.id   AF-A0A965RDW9-F1
#
_cell.length_a   1.000
_cell.length_b   1.000
_cell.length_c   1.000
_cell.angle_alpha   90.00
_cell.angle_beta   90.00
_cell.angle_gamma   90.00
#
_symmetry.space_group_name_H-M   'P 1'
#
loop_
_entity.id
_entity.type
_entity.pdbx_description
1 polymer ?
#
loop_
_entity_poly.entity_id
_entity_poly.type
_entity_poly.pdbx_seq_one_letter_code
_entity_poly.pdbx_strand_id
1 'polypeptide(L)'
;YYGALNPREVPEGLLPVRGEDIAAGFVLKVPLFYGLDRELARLMGEVTDDAPRGSNAVVVAPSRSEDGHTRLLVNSHQPLEGPVAWYEAVLQSEEGWHVAGGFFPGSPFMLHGHGERLGWANTVNRPDLIDVYRLTINPNNPEQYRLDGRWVDFERREANLRVRLWGPFRWTVHREVRRSAHGPVIDTPLGVFSLRYAGMNELRMPLQYYRLNRARNLEEWRAALSLQALPSINYLYADAEGNIGYVYNALFPRRVGNVDWSSELPGDRSSLIWSEYRPFSEAPQWWNPSSGILFNANNTPLQATWPREALGAANFPRDMGVETRETNRGWRLLETYGADALISDDEFRRYKFDVGISPQSELAAVVRDLLAIPKGTDDPTMQSALGTLAGWDLRTDQRN
;
A
#
# COMPACT_ATOMS: atom_id res chain seq x y z
N TYR A 1 17.24 -17.41 20.12
CA TYR A 1 17.63 -17.12 21.52
C TYR A 1 16.41 -17.04 22.43
N TYR A 2 15.55 -16.02 22.31
CA TYR A 2 14.36 -15.84 23.16
C TYR A 2 13.53 -17.12 23.36
N GLY A 3 13.12 -17.77 22.28
CA GLY A 3 12.28 -18.97 22.38
C GLY A 3 12.96 -20.20 22.98
N ALA A 4 14.29 -20.23 23.03
CA ALA A 4 15.01 -21.28 23.76
C ALA A 4 14.98 -21.03 25.28
N LEU A 5 14.94 -19.77 25.71
CA LEU A 5 14.81 -19.37 27.12
C LEU A 5 13.36 -19.40 27.61
N ASN A 6 12.40 -19.14 26.72
CA ASN A 6 10.98 -19.03 27.03
C ASN A 6 10.13 -20.05 26.24
N PRO A 7 10.38 -21.36 26.38
CA PRO A 7 9.74 -22.39 25.53
C PRO A 7 8.22 -22.49 25.73
N ARG A 8 7.66 -21.96 26.83
CA ARG A 8 6.21 -21.93 27.08
C ARG A 8 5.51 -20.72 26.43
N GLU A 9 6.27 -19.75 25.94
CA GLU A 9 5.75 -18.52 25.33
C GLU A 9 5.83 -18.52 23.81
N VAL A 10 6.38 -19.59 23.21
CA VAL A 10 6.50 -19.72 21.76
C VAL A 10 5.61 -20.87 21.27
N PRO A 11 4.87 -20.68 20.16
CA PRO A 11 4.09 -21.78 19.56
C PRO A 11 4.95 -23.01 19.27
N GLU A 12 4.40 -24.19 19.61
CA GLU A 12 5.08 -25.47 19.41
C GLU A 12 5.39 -25.73 17.93
N GLY A 13 6.65 -26.07 17.63
CA GLY A 13 7.11 -26.39 16.28
C GLY A 13 7.40 -25.20 15.38
N LEU A 14 7.37 -23.96 15.91
CA LEU A 14 7.73 -22.75 15.17
C LEU A 14 9.25 -22.57 15.01
N LEU A 15 10.05 -23.06 15.97
CA LEU A 15 11.49 -22.85 16.03
C LEU A 15 12.29 -24.03 15.46
N PRO A 16 13.49 -23.77 14.90
CA PRO A 16 14.12 -22.46 14.72
C PRO A 16 13.60 -21.73 13.49
N VAL A 17 13.30 -20.43 13.64
CA VAL A 17 13.04 -19.51 12.52
C VAL A 17 14.39 -19.13 11.88
N ARG A 18 14.44 -19.11 10.54
CA ARG A 18 15.62 -18.80 9.73
C ARG A 18 15.40 -17.56 8.86
N GLY A 19 16.45 -17.10 8.19
CA GLY A 19 16.37 -15.94 7.28
C GLY A 19 15.41 -16.20 6.10
N GLU A 20 15.31 -17.45 5.65
CA GLU A 20 14.38 -17.89 4.61
C GLU A 20 12.92 -17.71 5.04
N ASP A 21 12.59 -17.90 6.32
CA ASP A 21 11.23 -17.68 6.83
C ASP A 21 10.86 -16.19 6.83
N ILE A 22 11.83 -15.31 7.11
CA ILE A 22 11.67 -13.86 7.00
C ILE A 22 11.42 -13.47 5.54
N ALA A 23 12.24 -13.95 4.62
CA ALA A 23 12.07 -13.69 3.19
C ALA A 23 10.72 -14.21 2.68
N ALA A 24 10.32 -15.43 3.05
CA ALA A 24 9.02 -16.00 2.72
C ALA A 24 7.86 -15.16 3.27
N GLY A 25 7.99 -14.61 4.48
CA GLY A 25 7.03 -13.67 5.05
C GLY A 25 6.83 -12.42 4.21
N PHE A 26 7.91 -11.82 3.68
CA PHE A 26 7.82 -10.69 2.75
C PHE A 26 7.12 -11.08 1.45
N VAL A 27 7.55 -12.18 0.81
CA VAL A 27 6.97 -12.68 -0.44
C VAL A 27 5.47 -12.90 -0.31
N LEU A 28 5.01 -13.46 0.83
CA LEU A 28 3.61 -13.76 1.06
C LEU A 28 2.77 -12.52 1.40
N LYS A 29 3.26 -11.64 2.28
CA LYS A 29 2.46 -10.54 2.83
C LYS A 29 2.41 -9.32 1.92
N VAL A 30 3.49 -9.01 1.22
CA VAL A 30 3.60 -7.76 0.45
C VAL A 30 2.54 -7.67 -0.67
N PRO A 31 2.22 -8.76 -1.40
CA PRO A 31 1.12 -8.75 -2.36
C PRO A 31 -0.27 -8.37 -1.80
N LEU A 32 -0.48 -8.59 -0.50
CA LEU A 32 -1.74 -8.27 0.18
C LEU A 32 -1.91 -6.76 0.41
N PHE A 33 -0.83 -5.97 0.34
CA PHE A 33 -0.91 -4.51 0.53
C PHE A 33 -1.51 -3.80 -0.68
N TYR A 34 -1.34 -4.34 -1.90
CA TYR A 34 -1.96 -3.81 -3.11
C TYR A 34 -3.20 -4.60 -3.56
N GLY A 35 -3.66 -5.57 -2.75
CA GLY A 35 -4.99 -6.16 -2.88
C GLY A 35 -5.06 -7.49 -3.64
N LEU A 36 -3.98 -8.28 -3.69
CA LEU A 36 -4.02 -9.61 -4.31
C LEU A 36 -5.07 -10.52 -3.64
N ASP A 37 -5.21 -10.45 -2.32
CA ASP A 37 -6.26 -11.12 -1.56
C ASP A 37 -7.68 -10.75 -2.02
N ARG A 38 -7.92 -9.47 -2.33
CA ARG A 38 -9.23 -9.03 -2.82
C ARG A 38 -9.54 -9.57 -4.21
N GLU A 39 -8.55 -9.58 -5.11
CA GLU A 39 -8.73 -10.18 -6.43
C GLU A 39 -9.00 -11.68 -6.35
N LEU A 40 -8.29 -12.39 -5.47
CA LEU A 40 -8.53 -13.80 -5.21
C LEU A 40 -9.95 -14.04 -4.67
N ALA A 41 -10.38 -13.27 -3.67
CA ALA A 41 -11.72 -13.39 -3.10
C ALA A 41 -12.81 -13.07 -4.15
N ARG A 42 -12.64 -12.00 -4.94
CA ARG A 42 -13.54 -11.65 -6.05
C ARG A 42 -13.71 -12.81 -7.03
N LEU A 43 -12.60 -13.44 -7.42
CA LEU A 43 -12.61 -14.58 -8.33
C LEU A 43 -13.30 -15.81 -7.72
N MET A 44 -13.16 -16.01 -6.41
CA MET A 44 -13.83 -17.09 -5.68
C MET A 44 -15.32 -16.81 -5.37
N GLY A 45 -15.81 -15.61 -5.68
CA GLY A 45 -17.18 -15.19 -5.32
C GLY A 45 -17.34 -14.90 -3.83
N GLU A 46 -16.24 -14.61 -3.13
CA GLU A 46 -16.20 -14.29 -1.72
C GLU A 46 -16.23 -12.77 -1.50
N VAL A 47 -16.88 -12.33 -0.43
CA VAL A 47 -16.85 -10.94 0.03
C VAL A 47 -15.77 -10.81 1.09
N THR A 48 -14.87 -9.85 0.92
CA THR A 48 -13.89 -9.51 1.95
C THR A 48 -14.45 -8.40 2.83
N ASP A 49 -14.36 -8.59 4.14
CA ASP A 49 -14.68 -7.54 5.12
C ASP A 49 -13.42 -6.71 5.34
N ASP A 50 -13.41 -5.46 4.88
CA ASP A 50 -12.21 -4.62 4.93
C ASP A 50 -12.19 -3.81 6.21
N ALA A 51 -11.31 -4.18 7.15
CA ALA A 51 -11.01 -3.30 8.28
C ALA A 51 -10.44 -1.99 7.73
N PRO A 52 -10.88 -0.81 8.21
CA PRO A 52 -10.43 0.47 7.69
C PRO A 52 -8.91 0.62 7.84
N ARG A 53 -8.20 0.61 6.70
CA ARG A 53 -6.76 0.89 6.61
C ARG A 53 -6.53 2.26 6.00
N GLY A 54 -5.56 2.98 6.54
CA GLY A 54 -5.14 4.27 6.00
C GLY A 54 -3.82 4.71 6.60
N SER A 55 -3.31 5.85 6.20
CA SER A 55 -2.16 6.51 6.83
C SER A 55 -2.16 7.98 6.44
N ASN A 56 -1.63 8.82 7.31
CA ASN A 56 -1.18 10.16 7.01
C ASN A 56 0.34 10.21 7.10
N ALA A 57 0.94 10.98 6.21
CA ALA A 57 2.33 11.36 6.29
C ALA A 57 2.47 12.79 5.79
N VAL A 58 3.30 13.57 6.47
CA VAL A 58 3.59 14.97 6.11
C VAL A 58 5.07 15.21 6.32
N VAL A 59 5.71 15.90 5.40
CA VAL A 59 7.06 16.45 5.58
C VAL A 59 7.05 17.94 5.31
N VAL A 60 7.70 18.69 6.18
CA VAL A 60 7.83 20.16 6.10
C VAL A 60 9.32 20.47 6.04
N ALA A 61 9.73 21.18 5.00
CA ALA A 61 11.10 21.64 4.83
C ALA A 61 11.42 22.82 5.77
N PRO A 62 12.71 23.08 6.07
CA PRO A 62 13.14 24.25 6.85
C PRO A 62 12.53 25.58 6.40
N SER A 63 12.33 25.79 5.10
CA SER A 63 11.76 27.03 4.54
C SER A 63 10.29 27.27 4.93
N ARG A 64 9.61 26.27 5.47
CA ARG A 64 8.22 26.30 5.93
C ARG A 64 8.11 26.04 7.44
N SER A 65 9.21 25.91 8.17
CA SER A 65 9.23 25.74 9.63
C SER A 65 9.74 27.02 10.28
N GLU A 66 9.06 27.50 11.32
CA GLU A 66 9.46 28.74 12.02
C GLU A 66 10.86 28.66 12.64
N ASP A 67 11.26 27.47 13.07
CA ASP A 67 12.55 27.19 13.69
C ASP A 67 13.63 26.70 12.70
N GLY A 68 13.29 26.63 11.41
CA GLY A 68 14.21 26.16 10.38
C GLY A 68 14.54 24.67 10.43
N HIS A 69 13.79 23.84 11.17
CA HIS A 69 13.98 22.39 11.18
C HIS A 69 13.10 21.67 10.16
N THR A 70 13.61 20.57 9.59
CA THR A 70 12.79 19.63 8.81
C THR A 70 11.91 18.84 9.75
N ARG A 71 10.63 18.67 9.39
CA ARG A 71 9.65 17.93 10.21
C ARG A 71 9.09 16.76 9.43
N LEU A 72 8.93 15.62 10.09
CA LEU A 72 8.32 14.41 9.55
C LEU A 72 7.19 13.94 10.47
N LEU A 73 6.00 13.76 9.90
CA LEU A 73 4.87 13.14 10.56
C LEU A 73 4.73 11.70 10.09
N VAL A 74 4.89 10.75 11.01
CA VAL A 74 4.58 9.33 10.82
C VAL A 74 3.24 9.04 11.48
N ASN A 75 2.19 8.72 10.70
CA ASN A 75 0.87 8.46 11.26
C ASN A 75 0.12 7.36 10.47
N SER A 76 0.47 6.10 10.74
CA SER A 76 -0.18 4.94 10.11
C SER A 76 -1.46 4.53 10.83
N HIS A 77 -2.47 4.06 10.08
CA HIS A 77 -3.74 3.53 10.58
C HIS A 77 -3.86 2.05 10.16
N GLN A 78 -3.23 1.19 10.96
CA GLN A 78 -3.33 -0.27 10.85
C GLN A 78 -4.19 -0.82 11.99
N PRO A 79 -4.73 -2.05 11.85
CA PRO A 79 -5.34 -2.77 12.96
C PRO A 79 -4.47 -2.77 14.23
N LEU A 80 -5.11 -2.65 15.39
CA LEU A 80 -4.42 -2.66 16.69
C LEU A 80 -3.81 -4.02 17.04
N GLU A 81 -4.30 -5.09 16.41
CA GLU A 81 -3.90 -6.47 16.65
C GLU A 81 -3.50 -7.17 15.37
N GLY A 82 -2.81 -8.30 15.53
CA GLY A 82 -2.48 -9.21 14.44
C GLY A 82 -1.21 -8.84 13.66
N PRO A 83 -1.07 -9.32 12.42
CA PRO A 83 0.21 -9.36 11.70
C PRO A 83 0.74 -8.01 11.21
N VAL A 84 -0.07 -6.95 11.33
CA VAL A 84 0.23 -5.57 10.94
C VAL A 84 0.07 -4.59 12.11
N ALA A 85 -0.08 -5.11 13.34
CA ALA A 85 0.00 -4.29 14.53
C ALA A 85 1.41 -3.71 14.67
N TRP A 86 1.51 -2.43 14.99
CA TRP A 86 2.80 -1.78 15.20
C TRP A 86 3.39 -2.17 16.56
N TYR A 87 4.68 -2.48 16.59
CA TYR A 87 5.48 -2.36 17.80
C TYR A 87 6.56 -1.32 17.60
N GLU A 88 6.82 -0.52 18.62
CA GLU A 88 7.87 0.48 18.61
C GLU A 88 9.17 -0.13 19.14
N ALA A 89 10.28 0.15 18.46
CA ALA A 89 11.58 -0.27 18.90
C ALA A 89 12.68 0.69 18.43
N VAL A 90 13.80 0.64 19.15
CA VAL A 90 15.08 1.21 18.70
C VAL A 90 16.02 0.05 18.44
N LEU A 91 16.57 0.00 17.23
CA LEU A 91 17.61 -0.95 16.86
C LEU A 91 18.94 -0.21 16.78
N GLN A 92 19.90 -0.63 17.61
CA GLN A 92 21.28 -0.18 17.62
C GLN A 92 22.20 -1.39 17.41
N SER A 93 23.19 -1.24 16.54
CA SER A 93 24.30 -2.18 16.40
C SER A 93 25.65 -1.47 16.52
N GLU A 94 26.69 -2.24 16.85
CA GLU A 94 28.08 -1.78 16.85
C GLU A 94 28.63 -1.57 15.43
N GLU A 95 27.94 -2.10 14.42
CA GLU A 95 28.29 -1.95 12.99
C GLU A 95 27.68 -0.70 12.33
N GLY A 96 27.11 0.20 13.13
CA GLY A 96 26.60 1.50 12.67
C GLY A 96 25.15 1.50 12.14
N TRP A 97 24.36 0.46 12.41
CA TRP A 97 22.91 0.51 12.22
C TRP A 97 22.24 1.15 13.45
N HIS A 98 21.59 2.30 13.26
CA HIS A 98 20.74 2.97 14.25
C HIS A 98 19.42 3.43 13.65
N VAL A 99 18.29 2.90 14.13
CA VAL A 99 16.94 3.30 13.72
C VAL A 99 15.98 3.25 14.91
N ALA A 100 15.00 4.16 14.93
CA ALA A 100 13.93 4.25 15.90
C ALA A 100 12.59 4.44 15.18
N GLY A 101 11.59 3.62 15.51
CA GLY A 101 10.27 3.75 14.91
C GLY A 101 9.42 2.50 15.03
N GLY A 102 8.49 2.35 14.08
CA GLY A 102 7.55 1.24 14.05
C GLY A 102 8.01 0.07 13.20
N PHE A 103 7.73 -1.11 13.72
CA PHE A 103 8.01 -2.41 13.12
C PHE A 103 6.73 -3.27 13.12
N PHE A 104 6.62 -4.18 12.17
CA PHE A 104 5.60 -5.23 12.20
C PHE A 104 6.13 -6.52 12.83
N PRO A 105 5.30 -7.30 13.54
CA PRO A 105 5.65 -8.61 14.04
C PRO A 105 6.31 -9.49 12.98
N GLY A 106 7.53 -9.93 13.26
CA GLY A 106 8.35 -10.73 12.36
C GLY A 106 9.21 -9.95 11.35
N SER A 107 9.04 -8.63 11.21
CA SER A 107 9.98 -7.79 10.45
C SER A 107 11.16 -7.41 11.35
N PRO A 108 12.42 -7.67 10.94
CA PRO A 108 13.61 -7.19 11.63
C PRO A 108 14.01 -5.75 11.22
N PHE A 109 13.23 -5.10 10.34
CA PHE A 109 13.54 -3.77 9.81
C PHE A 109 12.52 -2.75 10.27
N MET A 110 12.99 -1.54 10.56
CA MET A 110 12.11 -0.39 10.78
C MET A 110 11.39 -0.11 9.48
N LEU A 111 10.06 -0.05 9.54
CA LEU A 111 9.23 0.20 8.37
C LEU A 111 8.97 1.70 8.22
N HIS A 112 8.84 2.44 9.32
CA HIS A 112 8.65 3.89 9.33
C HIS A 112 9.20 4.47 10.65
N GLY A 113 9.75 5.68 10.60
CA GLY A 113 10.48 6.27 11.72
C GLY A 113 11.71 7.05 11.24
N HIS A 114 12.76 7.07 12.04
CA HIS A 114 13.98 7.81 11.73
C HIS A 114 15.25 7.10 12.23
N GLY A 115 16.37 7.40 11.58
CA GLY A 115 17.71 7.20 12.14
C GLY A 115 18.25 8.52 12.71
N GLU A 116 19.58 8.66 12.74
CA GLU A 116 20.21 9.87 13.28
C GLU A 116 20.05 11.11 12.37
N ARG A 117 20.05 10.91 11.05
CA ARG A 117 20.09 12.01 10.06
C ARG A 117 18.86 12.12 9.17
N LEU A 118 18.15 11.01 8.96
CA LEU A 118 17.03 10.93 8.04
C LEU A 118 15.91 10.09 8.63
N GLY A 119 14.71 10.29 8.12
CA GLY A 119 13.56 9.46 8.43
C GLY A 119 12.60 9.36 7.27
N TRP A 120 11.68 8.40 7.36
CA TRP A 120 10.61 8.27 6.40
C TRP A 120 9.32 7.75 7.02
N ALA A 121 8.21 8.12 6.39
CA ALA A 121 6.90 7.57 6.63
C ALA A 121 6.44 6.77 5.41
N ASN A 122 5.65 5.73 5.65
CA ASN A 122 4.95 5.00 4.60
C ASN A 122 3.45 5.24 4.67
N THR A 123 2.82 5.28 3.50
CA THR A 123 1.36 5.20 3.36
C THR A 123 1.03 4.18 2.28
N VAL A 124 -0.12 3.51 2.42
CA VAL A 124 -0.59 2.53 1.42
C VAL A 124 -0.96 3.25 0.12
N ASN A 125 -0.51 2.71 -1.01
CA ASN A 125 -1.01 3.04 -2.34
C ASN A 125 -1.70 1.81 -2.97
N ARG A 126 -2.49 2.04 -4.02
CA ARG A 126 -3.18 0.99 -4.78
C ARG A 126 -2.97 1.17 -6.30
N PRO A 127 -1.73 1.12 -6.79
CA PRO A 127 -1.46 1.05 -8.23
C PRO A 127 -2.03 -0.24 -8.84
N ASP A 128 -2.26 -0.23 -10.15
CA ASP A 128 -2.66 -1.44 -10.89
C ASP A 128 -1.45 -2.37 -11.08
N LEU A 129 -1.41 -3.45 -10.29
CA LEU A 129 -0.29 -4.40 -10.22
C LEU A 129 -0.68 -5.86 -10.38
N ILE A 130 -1.95 -6.15 -10.68
CA ILE A 130 -2.48 -7.51 -10.78
C ILE A 130 -3.25 -7.65 -12.08
N ASP A 131 -2.86 -8.61 -12.89
CA ASP A 131 -3.52 -8.94 -14.15
C ASP A 131 -4.15 -10.33 -14.05
N VAL A 132 -5.42 -10.40 -14.40
CA VAL A 132 -6.23 -11.63 -14.37
C VAL A 132 -6.50 -12.10 -15.78
N TYR A 133 -6.01 -13.29 -16.13
CA TYR A 133 -6.14 -13.88 -17.46
C TYR A 133 -7.15 -15.02 -17.44
N ARG A 134 -8.22 -14.90 -18.22
CA ARG A 134 -9.20 -15.98 -18.41
C ARG A 134 -8.65 -17.03 -19.36
N LEU A 135 -8.43 -18.25 -18.88
CA LEU A 135 -7.89 -19.34 -19.69
C LEU A 135 -8.99 -20.06 -20.48
N THR A 136 -8.67 -20.47 -21.71
CA THR A 136 -9.48 -21.41 -22.47
C THR A 136 -8.91 -22.81 -22.28
N ILE A 137 -9.66 -23.69 -21.63
CA ILE A 137 -9.23 -25.08 -21.35
C ILE A 137 -9.51 -25.97 -22.56
N ASN A 138 -8.60 -26.90 -22.86
CA ASN A 138 -8.81 -27.87 -23.94
C ASN A 138 -9.98 -28.80 -23.58
N PRO A 139 -11.06 -28.83 -24.37
CA PRO A 139 -12.24 -29.67 -24.08
C PRO A 139 -11.93 -31.17 -24.12
N ASN A 140 -10.85 -31.58 -24.80
CA ASN A 140 -10.41 -32.97 -24.90
C ASN A 140 -9.32 -33.33 -23.88
N ASN A 141 -8.70 -32.35 -23.21
CA ASN A 141 -7.66 -32.57 -22.21
C ASN A 141 -7.61 -31.42 -21.19
N PRO A 142 -8.22 -31.55 -20.01
CA PRO A 142 -8.29 -30.45 -19.02
C PRO A 142 -6.93 -30.02 -18.46
N GLU A 143 -5.87 -30.78 -18.74
CA GLU A 143 -4.48 -30.47 -18.37
C GLU A 143 -3.82 -29.46 -19.33
N GLN A 144 -4.55 -29.00 -20.35
CA GLN A 144 -4.08 -28.06 -21.35
C GLN A 144 -4.94 -26.80 -21.43
N TYR A 145 -4.29 -25.69 -21.76
CA TYR A 145 -4.94 -24.43 -22.08
C TYR A 145 -4.49 -23.91 -23.45
N ARG A 146 -5.31 -23.04 -24.05
CA ARG A 146 -5.00 -22.43 -25.34
C ARG A 146 -3.99 -21.29 -25.16
N LEU A 147 -2.94 -21.27 -25.97
CA LEU A 147 -2.01 -20.15 -26.09
C LEU A 147 -1.56 -20.01 -27.55
N ASP A 148 -1.74 -18.82 -28.12
CA ASP A 148 -1.39 -18.46 -29.51
C ASP A 148 -1.85 -19.51 -30.54
N GLY A 149 -3.08 -19.99 -30.37
CA GLY A 149 -3.71 -20.96 -31.26
C GLY A 149 -3.32 -22.44 -31.02
N ARG A 150 -2.46 -22.74 -30.03
CA ARG A 150 -2.03 -24.11 -29.69
C ARG A 150 -2.52 -24.52 -28.30
N TRP A 151 -2.63 -25.83 -28.06
CA TRP A 151 -2.85 -26.39 -26.73
C TRP A 151 -1.50 -26.59 -26.04
N VAL A 152 -1.34 -26.04 -24.84
CA VAL A 152 -0.13 -26.09 -24.03
C VAL A 152 -0.44 -26.73 -22.68
N ASP A 153 0.41 -27.65 -22.24
CA ASP A 153 0.26 -28.31 -20.94
C ASP A 153 0.48 -27.32 -19.78
N PHE A 154 -0.27 -27.49 -18.69
CA PHE A 154 0.05 -26.80 -17.45
C PHE A 154 1.36 -27.33 -16.84
N GLU A 155 2.15 -26.43 -16.26
CA GLU A 155 3.15 -26.82 -15.26
C GLU A 155 2.41 -27.29 -14.01
N ARG A 156 2.76 -28.48 -13.49
CA ARG A 156 2.09 -29.11 -12.35
C ARG A 156 3.09 -29.44 -11.26
N ARG A 157 2.70 -29.13 -10.03
CA ARG A 157 3.44 -29.53 -8.82
C ARG A 157 2.46 -29.86 -7.73
N GLU A 158 2.90 -30.68 -6.79
CA GLU A 158 2.12 -31.00 -5.61
C GLU A 158 2.55 -30.11 -4.44
N ALA A 159 1.59 -29.46 -3.80
CA ALA A 159 1.78 -28.74 -2.55
C ALA A 159 1.28 -29.59 -1.37
N ASN A 160 2.15 -29.73 -0.36
CA ASN A 160 1.86 -30.47 0.86
C ASN A 160 1.43 -29.51 1.97
N LEU A 161 0.16 -29.58 2.38
CA LEU A 161 -0.41 -28.75 3.43
C LEU A 161 -0.59 -29.59 4.69
N ARG A 162 0.21 -29.34 5.72
CA ARG A 162 0.10 -30.04 7.00
C ARG A 162 -0.94 -29.38 7.88
N VAL A 163 -2.12 -30.00 7.99
CA VAL A 163 -3.24 -29.49 8.77
C VAL A 163 -3.26 -30.15 10.15
N ARG A 164 -3.39 -29.34 11.21
CA ARG A 164 -3.63 -29.84 12.57
C ARG A 164 -5.11 -30.19 12.71
N LEU A 165 -5.40 -31.43 13.13
CA LEU A 165 -6.78 -31.88 13.35
C LEU A 165 -7.17 -31.70 14.82
N TRP A 166 -6.55 -32.44 15.73
CA TRP A 166 -6.70 -32.29 17.18
C TRP A 166 -5.45 -32.79 17.92
N GLY A 167 -5.15 -32.19 19.07
CA GLY A 167 -3.98 -32.56 19.86
C GLY A 167 -2.69 -32.66 19.02
N PRO A 168 -1.92 -33.76 19.12
CA PRO A 168 -0.72 -33.96 18.31
C PRO A 168 -0.99 -34.48 16.89
N PHE A 169 -2.25 -34.80 16.53
CA PHE A 169 -2.58 -35.40 15.24
C PHE A 169 -2.59 -34.35 14.13
N ARG A 170 -1.81 -34.63 13.09
CA ARG A 170 -1.66 -33.81 11.89
C ARG A 170 -1.84 -34.67 10.65
N TRP A 171 -2.51 -34.14 9.64
CA TRP A 171 -2.71 -34.79 8.35
C TRP A 171 -2.10 -33.96 7.24
N THR A 172 -1.40 -34.60 6.29
CA THR A 172 -0.86 -33.91 5.11
C THR A 172 -1.90 -33.99 4.00
N VAL A 173 -2.47 -32.84 3.66
CA VAL A 173 -3.35 -32.68 2.52
C VAL A 173 -2.50 -32.35 1.30
N HIS A 174 -2.61 -33.19 0.27
CA HIS A 174 -1.97 -32.96 -1.02
C HIS A 174 -2.90 -32.09 -1.89
N ARG A 175 -2.35 -31.04 -2.48
CA ARG A 175 -3.07 -30.14 -3.41
C ARG A 175 -2.25 -29.96 -4.66
N GLU A 176 -2.85 -30.20 -5.81
CA GLU A 176 -2.23 -29.87 -7.07
C GLU A 176 -2.16 -28.35 -7.23
N VAL A 177 -1.01 -27.86 -7.70
CA VAL A 177 -0.80 -26.48 -8.09
C VAL A 177 -0.48 -26.47 -9.57
N ARG A 178 -1.32 -25.80 -10.34
CA ARG A 178 -1.16 -25.59 -11.78
C ARG A 178 -0.61 -24.20 -12.05
N ARG A 179 0.24 -24.11 -13.07
CA ARG A 179 0.82 -22.86 -13.53
C ARG A 179 0.78 -22.81 -15.06
N SER A 180 0.31 -21.70 -15.59
CA SER A 180 0.35 -21.39 -17.02
C SER A 180 1.54 -20.48 -17.31
N ALA A 181 1.77 -20.13 -18.58
CA ALA A 181 2.75 -19.11 -18.97
C ALA A 181 2.49 -17.74 -18.31
N HIS A 182 1.25 -17.43 -17.94
CA HIS A 182 0.89 -16.17 -17.29
C HIS A 182 1.29 -16.16 -15.81
N GLY A 183 1.04 -17.28 -15.10
CA GLY A 183 1.33 -17.45 -13.68
C GLY A 183 0.50 -18.56 -13.01
N PRO A 184 0.30 -18.54 -11.67
CA PRO A 184 -0.52 -19.54 -10.97
C PRO A 184 -1.96 -19.55 -11.49
N VAL A 185 -2.53 -20.76 -11.57
CA VAL A 185 -3.88 -21.02 -12.09
C VAL A 185 -4.86 -21.28 -10.94
N ILE A 186 -6.07 -20.75 -11.05
CA ILE A 186 -7.15 -20.90 -10.07
C ILE A 186 -8.42 -21.32 -10.79
N ASP A 187 -9.03 -22.40 -10.31
CA ASP A 187 -10.37 -22.84 -10.69
C ASP A 187 -11.40 -22.13 -9.83
N THR A 188 -12.38 -21.53 -10.47
CA THR A 188 -13.44 -20.79 -9.78
C THR A 188 -14.80 -21.12 -10.40
N PRO A 189 -15.91 -20.79 -9.73
CA PRO A 189 -17.24 -20.87 -10.32
C PRO A 189 -17.39 -20.01 -11.59
N LEU A 190 -16.58 -18.97 -11.75
CA LEU A 190 -16.60 -18.04 -12.88
C LEU A 190 -15.75 -18.51 -14.06
N GLY A 191 -14.96 -19.58 -13.91
CA GLY A 191 -14.05 -20.11 -14.92
C GLY A 191 -12.65 -20.41 -14.37
N VAL A 192 -11.74 -20.77 -15.27
CA VAL A 192 -10.33 -21.00 -14.94
C VAL A 192 -9.52 -19.76 -15.28
N PHE A 193 -8.84 -19.22 -14.27
CA PHE A 193 -8.04 -18.00 -14.40
C PHE A 193 -6.59 -18.25 -14.10
N SER A 194 -5.71 -17.44 -14.68
CA SER A 194 -4.32 -17.33 -14.29
C SER A 194 -4.04 -15.91 -13.82
N LEU A 195 -3.28 -15.76 -12.74
CA LEU A 195 -2.89 -14.43 -12.25
C LEU A 195 -1.44 -14.13 -12.59
N ARG A 196 -1.16 -12.87 -12.90
CA ARG A 196 0.19 -12.32 -12.94
C ARG A 196 0.22 -11.05 -12.11
N TYR A 197 1.20 -10.90 -11.23
CA TYR A 197 1.25 -9.76 -10.32
C TYR A 197 2.67 -9.23 -10.13
N ALA A 198 2.79 -7.94 -9.83
CA ALA A 198 4.07 -7.28 -9.62
C ALA A 198 4.84 -7.91 -8.44
N GLY A 199 6.16 -8.09 -8.58
CA GLY A 199 6.96 -8.76 -7.57
C GLY A 199 6.81 -10.29 -7.53
N MET A 200 6.13 -10.91 -8.51
CA MET A 200 6.14 -12.36 -8.64
C MET A 200 7.60 -12.87 -8.81
N ASN A 201 8.03 -13.73 -7.88
CA ASN A 201 9.42 -14.22 -7.74
C ASN A 201 10.45 -13.21 -7.22
N GLU A 202 10.02 -12.07 -6.68
CA GLU A 202 10.93 -11.11 -6.04
C GLU A 202 11.26 -11.54 -4.61
N LEU A 203 12.55 -11.70 -4.30
CA LEU A 203 13.07 -12.15 -3.01
C LEU A 203 13.90 -11.07 -2.29
N ARG A 204 14.18 -9.94 -2.96
CA ARG A 204 15.09 -8.88 -2.49
C ARG A 204 14.40 -7.85 -1.60
N MET A 205 13.11 -8.01 -1.27
CA MET A 205 12.39 -7.08 -0.38
C MET A 205 13.09 -6.85 0.96
N PRO A 206 13.57 -7.90 1.68
CA PRO A 206 14.38 -7.71 2.90
C PRO A 206 15.65 -6.91 2.65
N LEU A 207 16.33 -7.13 1.52
CA LEU A 207 17.55 -6.40 1.15
C LEU A 207 17.28 -4.92 0.92
N GLN A 208 16.17 -4.56 0.28
CA GLN A 208 15.78 -3.16 0.10
C GLN A 208 15.51 -2.48 1.45
N TYR A 209 14.72 -3.10 2.33
CA TYR A 209 14.47 -2.54 3.67
C TYR A 209 15.75 -2.42 4.50
N TYR A 210 16.61 -3.43 4.46
CA TYR A 210 17.93 -3.37 5.08
C TYR A 210 18.73 -2.15 4.59
N ARG A 211 18.79 -1.93 3.26
CA ARG A 211 19.52 -0.79 2.68
C ARG A 211 18.88 0.55 3.04
N LEU A 212 17.56 0.66 3.06
CA LEU A 212 16.85 1.86 3.52
C LEU A 212 17.19 2.18 4.99
N ASN A 213 17.18 1.17 5.84
CA ASN A 213 17.53 1.27 7.27
C ASN A 213 19.00 1.63 7.51
N ARG A 214 19.89 1.30 6.57
CA ARG A 214 21.33 1.57 6.64
C ARG A 214 21.75 2.85 5.92
N ALA A 215 20.84 3.50 5.18
CA ALA A 215 21.14 4.71 4.43
C ALA A 215 21.47 5.86 5.39
N ARG A 216 22.52 6.63 5.05
CA ARG A 216 23.02 7.74 5.88
C ARG A 216 22.72 9.12 5.30
N ASN A 217 22.28 9.15 4.05
CA ASN A 217 21.98 10.36 3.30
C ASN A 217 20.96 10.06 2.19
N LEU A 218 20.47 11.12 1.54
CA LEU A 218 19.49 11.04 0.48
C LEU A 218 19.94 10.17 -0.71
N GLU A 219 21.22 10.24 -1.10
CA GLU A 219 21.75 9.48 -2.23
C GLU A 219 21.68 7.97 -1.97
N GLU A 220 22.20 7.52 -0.82
CA GLU A 220 22.14 6.13 -0.38
C GLU A 220 20.68 5.65 -0.25
N TRP A 221 19.81 6.50 0.29
CA TRP A 221 18.40 6.17 0.48
C TRP A 221 17.67 6.02 -0.87
N ARG A 222 17.91 6.92 -1.83
CA ARG A 222 17.36 6.81 -3.19
C ARG A 222 17.92 5.62 -3.95
N ALA A 223 19.19 5.29 -3.77
CA ALA A 223 19.81 4.10 -4.36
C ALA A 223 19.23 2.80 -3.75
N ALA A 224 18.87 2.81 -2.47
CA ALA A 224 18.15 1.70 -1.84
C ALA A 224 16.73 1.57 -2.40
N LEU A 225 16.01 2.69 -2.58
CA LEU A 225 14.65 2.69 -3.12
C LEU A 225 14.61 2.28 -4.61
N SER A 226 15.62 2.65 -5.39
CA SER A 226 15.70 2.31 -6.82
C SER A 226 15.98 0.82 -7.10
N LEU A 227 16.24 -0.01 -6.08
CA LEU A 227 16.19 -1.47 -6.21
C LEU A 227 14.83 -1.95 -6.69
N GLN A 228 13.75 -1.20 -6.38
CA GLN A 228 12.36 -1.53 -6.69
C GLN A 228 11.98 -2.97 -6.34
N ALA A 229 12.53 -3.56 -5.28
CA ALA A 229 12.11 -4.88 -4.80
C ALA A 229 10.76 -4.81 -4.07
N LEU A 230 10.38 -3.66 -3.50
CA LEU A 230 9.08 -3.45 -2.86
C LEU A 230 8.03 -2.97 -3.89
N PRO A 231 7.05 -3.81 -4.26
CA PRO A 231 6.14 -3.58 -5.37
C PRO A 231 5.12 -2.47 -5.15
N SER A 232 4.83 -2.08 -3.92
CA SER A 232 3.82 -1.07 -3.61
C SER A 232 3.98 -0.59 -2.18
N ILE A 233 4.23 0.71 -2.04
CA ILE A 233 4.01 1.53 -0.85
C ILE A 233 4.43 2.97 -1.21
N ASN A 234 3.80 4.01 -0.68
CA ASN A 234 4.35 5.36 -0.80
C ASN A 234 5.44 5.59 0.23
N TYR A 235 6.43 6.44 -0.10
CA TYR A 235 7.42 6.93 0.85
C TYR A 235 7.40 8.44 0.93
N LEU A 236 7.42 8.99 2.14
CA LEU A 236 7.76 10.38 2.40
C LEU A 236 9.06 10.43 3.17
N TYR A 237 10.03 11.17 2.66
CA TYR A 237 11.39 11.28 3.18
C TYR A 237 11.64 12.67 3.76
N ALA A 238 12.41 12.73 4.83
CA ALA A 238 12.94 13.95 5.41
C ALA A 238 14.36 13.72 5.97
N ASP A 239 15.24 14.71 5.87
CA ASP A 239 16.56 14.67 6.53
C ASP A 239 16.98 15.98 7.19
N ALA A 240 18.05 15.87 7.98
CA ALA A 240 18.66 16.95 8.75
C ALA A 240 19.28 18.04 7.87
N GLU A 241 19.58 17.74 6.60
CA GLU A 241 20.07 18.69 5.60
C GLU A 241 18.96 19.53 4.97
N GLY A 242 17.70 19.29 5.31
CA GLY A 242 16.57 20.04 4.78
C GLY A 242 15.94 19.43 3.55
N ASN A 243 16.36 18.24 3.13
CA ASN A 243 15.74 17.58 1.98
C ASN A 243 14.42 16.92 2.39
N ILE A 244 13.43 17.08 1.52
CA ILE A 244 12.15 16.39 1.60
C ILE A 244 11.86 15.67 0.29
N GLY A 245 11.20 14.52 0.39
CA GLY A 245 10.88 13.69 -0.76
C GLY A 245 9.55 12.98 -0.63
N TYR A 246 8.92 12.72 -1.78
CA TYR A 246 7.75 11.85 -1.88
C TYR A 246 7.91 10.96 -3.10
N VAL A 247 7.63 9.67 -2.93
CA VAL A 247 7.64 8.71 -4.04
C VAL A 247 6.39 7.84 -3.95
N TYR A 248 5.59 7.86 -5.02
CA TYR A 248 4.56 6.88 -5.27
C TYR A 248 5.21 5.59 -5.79
N ASN A 249 5.86 4.85 -4.88
CA ASN A 249 6.67 3.70 -5.26
C ASN A 249 5.78 2.51 -5.63
N ALA A 250 6.05 1.96 -6.82
CA ALA A 250 5.49 0.70 -7.27
C ALA A 250 6.40 -0.01 -8.29
N LEU A 251 6.22 -1.33 -8.42
CA LEU A 251 6.76 -2.13 -9.51
C LEU A 251 5.80 -2.10 -10.71
N PHE A 252 5.71 -0.97 -11.41
CA PHE A 252 4.80 -0.81 -12.55
C PHE A 252 5.18 -1.75 -13.70
N PRO A 253 4.32 -2.72 -14.08
CA PRO A 253 4.61 -3.58 -15.22
C PRO A 253 4.71 -2.78 -16.51
N ARG A 254 5.64 -3.15 -17.39
CA ARG A 254 5.73 -2.62 -18.76
C ARG A 254 4.74 -3.38 -19.64
N ARG A 255 3.48 -2.95 -19.58
CA ARG A 255 2.37 -3.50 -20.35
C ARG A 255 2.41 -3.02 -21.80
N VAL A 256 1.92 -3.86 -22.72
CA VAL A 256 1.94 -3.60 -24.16
C VAL A 256 0.58 -3.83 -24.82
N GLY A 257 0.28 -3.04 -25.85
CA GLY A 257 -0.97 -3.16 -26.59
C GLY A 257 -2.10 -2.33 -25.99
N ASN A 258 -3.15 -2.16 -26.79
CA ASN A 258 -4.31 -1.35 -26.45
C ASN A 258 -5.43 -2.26 -25.90
N VAL A 259 -5.24 -2.72 -24.67
CA VAL A 259 -6.26 -3.47 -23.91
C VAL A 259 -6.53 -2.77 -22.59
N ASP A 260 -7.71 -3.01 -22.02
CA ASP A 260 -8.02 -2.56 -20.67
C ASP A 260 -7.43 -3.54 -19.65
N TRP A 261 -6.29 -3.15 -19.07
CA TRP A 261 -5.56 -3.94 -18.09
C TRP A 261 -6.30 -4.09 -16.75
N SER A 262 -7.29 -3.24 -16.49
CA SER A 262 -8.14 -3.36 -15.30
C SER A 262 -9.24 -4.44 -15.43
N SER A 263 -9.39 -5.02 -16.63
CA SER A 263 -10.41 -6.01 -16.95
C SER A 263 -9.85 -7.44 -16.95
N GLU A 264 -10.73 -8.44 -17.12
CA GLU A 264 -10.30 -9.80 -17.38
C GLU A 264 -9.65 -9.90 -18.77
N LEU A 265 -8.38 -10.28 -18.80
CA LEU A 265 -7.58 -10.37 -20.01
C LEU A 265 -7.74 -11.73 -20.71
N PRO A 266 -7.56 -11.77 -22.04
CA PRO A 266 -7.54 -13.03 -22.77
C PRO A 266 -6.28 -13.84 -22.40
N GLY A 267 -6.48 -15.03 -21.85
CA GLY A 267 -5.42 -15.96 -21.46
C GLY A 267 -4.83 -16.78 -22.60
N ASP A 268 -5.23 -16.52 -23.84
CA ASP A 268 -4.74 -17.22 -25.04
C ASP A 268 -3.73 -16.41 -25.87
N ARG A 269 -3.27 -15.27 -25.35
CA ARG A 269 -2.31 -14.38 -26.02
C ARG A 269 -1.01 -14.24 -25.23
N SER A 270 0.11 -14.75 -25.76
CA SER A 270 1.41 -14.54 -25.12
C SER A 270 1.88 -13.09 -25.17
N SER A 271 1.40 -12.29 -26.13
CA SER A 271 1.72 -10.87 -26.26
C SER A 271 1.29 -10.01 -25.06
N LEU A 272 0.44 -10.52 -24.18
CA LEU A 272 0.01 -9.84 -22.96
C LEU A 272 0.80 -10.28 -21.70
N ILE A 273 1.76 -11.18 -21.83
CA ILE A 273 2.61 -11.65 -20.73
C ILE A 273 3.80 -10.70 -20.60
N TRP A 274 3.65 -9.64 -19.80
CA TRP A 274 4.75 -8.72 -19.51
C TRP A 274 5.83 -9.39 -18.67
N SER A 275 7.09 -9.04 -18.83
CA SER A 275 8.19 -9.55 -17.98
C SER A 275 9.13 -8.46 -17.47
N GLU A 276 8.89 -7.23 -17.88
CA GLU A 276 9.68 -6.06 -17.53
C GLU A 276 8.86 -5.10 -16.67
N TYR A 277 9.56 -4.30 -15.90
CA TYR A 277 8.99 -3.21 -15.11
C TYR A 277 9.48 -1.86 -15.65
N ARG A 278 8.72 -0.81 -15.38
CA ARG A 278 9.16 0.56 -15.63
C ARG A 278 10.26 0.95 -14.62
N PRO A 279 11.28 1.69 -15.06
CA PRO A 279 12.35 2.14 -14.17
C PRO A 279 11.81 3.08 -13.10
N PHE A 280 12.48 3.12 -11.95
CA PHE A 280 12.17 3.97 -10.81
C PHE A 280 11.97 5.46 -11.18
N SER A 281 12.69 5.95 -12.19
CA SER A 281 12.56 7.33 -12.68
C SER A 281 11.19 7.66 -13.28
N GLU A 282 10.43 6.67 -13.74
CA GLU A 282 9.07 6.87 -14.29
C GLU A 282 7.98 6.94 -13.20
N ALA A 283 8.30 6.63 -11.94
CA ALA A 283 7.32 6.73 -10.85
C ALA A 283 7.00 8.20 -10.53
N PRO A 284 5.75 8.54 -10.15
CA PRO A 284 5.43 9.87 -9.62
C PRO A 284 6.29 10.15 -8.38
N GLN A 285 7.11 11.21 -8.45
CA GLN A 285 8.03 11.56 -7.37
C GLN A 285 8.31 13.06 -7.30
N TRP A 286 8.56 13.56 -6.07
CA TRP A 286 8.81 14.94 -5.74
C TRP A 286 10.06 14.98 -4.88
N TRP A 287 10.93 15.95 -5.16
CA TRP A 287 12.15 16.19 -4.40
C TRP A 287 12.28 17.68 -4.21
N ASN A 288 12.29 18.14 -2.96
CA ASN A 288 12.46 19.55 -2.58
C ASN A 288 11.57 20.52 -3.40
N PRO A 289 10.24 20.33 -3.45
CA PRO A 289 9.35 21.27 -4.13
C PRO A 289 9.46 22.67 -3.50
N SER A 290 9.21 23.71 -4.30
CA SER A 290 9.29 25.10 -3.85
C SER A 290 8.22 25.44 -2.80
N SER A 291 7.13 24.67 -2.73
CA SER A 291 6.16 24.74 -1.65
C SER A 291 6.78 24.44 -0.27
N GLY A 292 7.87 23.67 -0.20
CA GLY A 292 8.48 23.23 1.06
C GLY A 292 7.63 22.25 1.87
N ILE A 293 6.57 21.66 1.29
CA ILE A 293 5.71 20.67 1.97
C ILE A 293 5.42 19.52 1.02
N LEU A 294 5.45 18.30 1.54
CA LEU A 294 4.88 17.13 0.89
C LEU A 294 3.98 16.37 1.86
N PHE A 295 2.95 15.74 1.34
CA PHE A 295 2.05 14.93 2.15
C PHE A 295 1.46 13.77 1.35
N ASN A 296 0.98 12.76 2.08
CA ASN A 296 0.07 11.78 1.53
C ASN A 296 -0.89 11.29 2.61
N ALA A 297 -2.16 11.20 2.25
CA ALA A 297 -3.23 10.66 3.08
C ALA A 297 -3.98 9.52 2.37
N ASN A 298 -3.26 8.67 1.64
CA ASN A 298 -3.82 7.74 0.64
C ASN A 298 -4.61 8.44 -0.47
N ASN A 299 -4.31 9.72 -0.70
CA ASN A 299 -4.81 10.48 -1.82
C ASN A 299 -3.96 10.26 -3.07
N THR A 300 -4.47 10.74 -4.20
CA THR A 300 -3.77 10.77 -5.49
C THR A 300 -2.34 11.29 -5.32
N PRO A 301 -1.31 10.59 -5.82
CA PRO A 301 0.05 11.12 -5.80
C PRO A 301 0.18 12.40 -6.61
N LEU A 302 -0.74 12.67 -7.54
CA LEU A 302 -0.71 13.87 -8.37
C LEU A 302 -0.83 15.16 -7.55
N GLN A 303 -1.47 15.08 -6.37
CA GLN A 303 -1.63 16.16 -5.41
C GLN A 303 -0.90 15.84 -4.10
N ALA A 304 0.43 15.70 -4.16
CA ALA A 304 1.26 15.43 -2.98
C ALA A 304 1.90 16.69 -2.36
N THR A 305 1.63 17.87 -2.92
CA THR A 305 2.23 19.17 -2.56
C THR A 305 1.22 20.30 -2.76
N TRP A 306 1.63 21.56 -2.82
CA TRP A 306 0.74 22.68 -3.14
C TRP A 306 0.18 22.57 -4.58
N PRO A 307 -1.11 22.92 -4.84
CA PRO A 307 -1.76 22.67 -6.15
C PRO A 307 -1.02 23.21 -7.39
N ARG A 308 -0.27 24.30 -7.25
CA ARG A 308 0.54 24.87 -8.36
C ARG A 308 1.69 23.96 -8.81
N GLU A 309 2.08 22.99 -7.98
CA GLU A 309 3.16 22.02 -8.21
C GLU A 309 2.63 20.58 -8.31
N ALA A 310 1.31 20.42 -8.52
CA ALA A 310 0.70 19.13 -8.79
C ALA A 310 1.21 18.54 -10.11
N LEU A 311 1.37 17.23 -10.16
CA LEU A 311 1.74 16.56 -11.42
C LEU A 311 0.50 16.35 -12.30
N GLY A 312 0.68 16.58 -13.60
CA GLY A 312 -0.38 16.32 -14.58
C GLY A 312 -0.58 14.83 -14.79
N ALA A 313 -1.82 14.34 -14.68
CA ALA A 313 -2.17 12.94 -14.94
C ALA A 313 -1.71 12.46 -16.33
N ALA A 314 -1.71 13.36 -17.33
CA ALA A 314 -1.28 13.06 -18.70
C ALA A 314 0.22 12.70 -18.82
N ASN A 315 1.03 12.99 -17.80
CA ASN A 315 2.45 12.63 -17.78
C ASN A 315 2.67 11.14 -17.47
N PHE A 316 1.63 10.43 -17.02
CA PHE A 316 1.71 9.02 -16.64
C PHE A 316 0.84 8.17 -17.58
N PRO A 317 1.41 7.11 -18.16
CA PRO A 317 0.65 6.10 -18.89
C PRO A 317 -0.51 5.53 -18.06
N ARG A 318 -1.68 5.33 -18.68
CA ARG A 318 -2.88 4.82 -18.01
C ARG A 318 -2.69 3.42 -17.43
N ASP A 319 -1.86 2.59 -18.07
CA ASP A 319 -1.54 1.22 -17.64
C ASP A 319 -0.72 1.17 -16.34
N MET A 320 -0.24 2.31 -15.83
CA MET A 320 0.33 2.38 -14.48
C MET A 320 -0.74 2.33 -13.38
N GLY A 321 -2.01 2.64 -13.70
CA GLY A 321 -3.09 2.68 -12.71
C GLY A 321 -2.83 3.66 -11.57
N VAL A 322 -2.20 4.81 -11.85
CA VAL A 322 -1.96 5.85 -10.85
C VAL A 322 -3.28 6.35 -10.29
N GLU A 323 -3.45 6.28 -8.97
CA GLU A 323 -4.67 6.72 -8.29
C GLU A 323 -4.98 8.19 -8.59
N THR A 324 -6.22 8.51 -8.96
CA THR A 324 -6.66 9.89 -9.29
C THR A 324 -7.57 10.50 -8.23
N ARG A 325 -8.00 9.70 -7.26
CA ARG A 325 -8.95 10.11 -6.23
C ARG A 325 -8.27 10.91 -5.12
N GLU A 326 -8.87 12.04 -4.76
CA GLU A 326 -8.52 12.79 -3.55
C GLU A 326 -9.35 12.29 -2.34
N THR A 327 -8.85 12.52 -1.14
CA THR A 327 -9.48 12.11 0.11
C THR A 327 -9.82 13.33 0.96
N ASN A 328 -10.81 13.20 1.86
CA ASN A 328 -11.05 14.24 2.87
C ASN A 328 -9.77 14.60 3.62
N ARG A 329 -8.99 13.59 4.03
CA ARG A 329 -7.74 13.81 4.78
C ARG A 329 -6.71 14.56 3.94
N GLY A 330 -6.56 14.28 2.66
CA GLY A 330 -5.65 15.02 1.79
C GLY A 330 -6.08 16.49 1.61
N TRP A 331 -7.38 16.76 1.45
CA TRP A 331 -7.89 18.14 1.49
C TRP A 331 -7.60 18.83 2.82
N ARG A 332 -7.85 18.16 3.95
CA ARG A 332 -7.56 18.71 5.28
C ARG A 332 -6.07 18.97 5.48
N LEU A 333 -5.17 18.13 4.95
CA LEU A 333 -3.73 18.38 4.99
C LEU A 333 -3.33 19.63 4.19
N LEU A 334 -3.97 19.87 3.04
CA LEU A 334 -3.79 21.12 2.28
C LEU A 334 -4.32 22.35 3.03
N GLU A 335 -5.48 22.23 3.66
CA GLU A 335 -6.15 23.32 4.39
C GLU A 335 -5.51 23.63 5.74
N THR A 336 -4.69 22.72 6.27
CA THR A 336 -3.94 22.91 7.52
C THR A 336 -2.47 23.19 7.22
N TYR A 337 -1.66 22.17 6.95
CA TYR A 337 -0.24 22.32 6.66
C TYR A 337 0.02 23.17 5.41
N GLY A 338 -0.84 23.11 4.39
CA GLY A 338 -0.61 23.86 3.15
C GLY A 338 -0.85 25.37 3.27
N ALA A 339 -1.73 25.81 4.17
CA ALA A 339 -2.23 27.20 4.23
C ALA A 339 -1.23 28.20 4.82
N ASP A 340 -0.45 27.79 5.83
CA ASP A 340 0.41 28.72 6.56
C ASP A 340 1.77 28.92 5.89
N ALA A 341 2.24 30.17 5.82
CA ALA A 341 3.54 30.46 5.23
C ALA A 341 4.70 29.84 6.01
N LEU A 342 4.63 29.86 7.35
CA LEU A 342 5.55 29.19 8.27
C LEU A 342 4.73 28.42 9.30
N ILE A 343 5.21 27.24 9.69
CA ILE A 343 4.56 26.32 10.61
C ILE A 343 5.41 26.22 11.88
N SER A 344 4.84 26.55 13.02
CA SER A 344 5.44 26.34 14.34
C SER A 344 5.44 24.86 14.75
N ASP A 345 6.23 24.48 15.78
CA ASP A 345 6.17 23.13 16.37
C ASP A 345 4.75 22.79 16.87
N ASP A 346 4.10 23.75 17.50
CA ASP A 346 2.76 23.60 18.06
C ASP A 346 1.70 23.43 16.96
N GLU A 347 1.79 24.20 15.88
CA GLU A 347 0.91 24.03 14.71
C GLU A 347 1.10 22.68 14.04
N PHE A 348 2.35 22.27 13.81
CA PHE A 348 2.66 20.96 13.25
C PHE A 348 2.02 19.83 14.06
N ARG A 349 2.11 19.90 15.40
CA ARG A 349 1.46 18.92 16.29
C ARG A 349 -0.06 19.05 16.29
N ARG A 350 -0.60 20.27 16.31
CA ARG A 350 -2.04 20.54 16.35
C ARG A 350 -2.74 20.04 15.09
N TYR A 351 -2.16 20.26 13.91
CA TYR A 351 -2.75 19.86 12.63
C TYR A 351 -2.88 18.35 12.47
N LYS A 352 -1.99 17.55 13.09
CA LYS A 352 -2.15 16.10 13.16
C LYS A 352 -3.48 15.67 13.79
N PHE A 353 -4.01 16.44 14.74
CA PHE A 353 -5.25 16.12 15.46
C PHE A 353 -6.48 16.84 14.89
N ASP A 354 -6.38 17.36 13.66
CA ASP A 354 -7.54 17.89 12.97
C ASP A 354 -8.61 16.80 12.73
N VAL A 355 -9.86 17.18 12.98
CA VAL A 355 -11.05 16.30 12.86
C VAL A 355 -12.08 16.92 11.90
N GLY A 356 -11.62 17.80 11.01
CA GLY A 356 -12.48 18.47 10.05
C GLY A 356 -12.83 17.59 8.86
N ILE A 357 -13.98 17.88 8.27
CA ILE A 357 -14.40 17.44 6.95
C ILE A 357 -14.28 18.65 6.04
N SER A 358 -13.45 18.53 5.00
CA SER A 358 -13.27 19.57 4.00
C SER A 358 -14.57 19.78 3.23
N PRO A 359 -14.99 21.04 2.98
CA PRO A 359 -16.10 21.36 2.08
C PRO A 359 -15.94 20.80 0.66
N GLN A 360 -14.71 20.51 0.24
CA GLN A 360 -14.33 19.94 -1.05
C GLN A 360 -14.45 18.41 -1.08
N SER A 361 -14.67 17.76 0.07
CA SER A 361 -14.79 16.31 0.17
C SER A 361 -16.09 15.80 -0.44
N GLU A 362 -16.08 14.53 -0.88
CA GLU A 362 -17.28 13.83 -1.33
C GLU A 362 -18.38 13.82 -0.26
N LEU A 363 -18.02 13.68 1.02
CA LEU A 363 -18.99 13.68 2.12
C LEU A 363 -19.70 15.03 2.24
N ALA A 364 -18.95 16.15 2.20
CA ALA A 364 -19.54 17.47 2.23
C ALA A 364 -20.43 17.73 1.00
N ALA A 365 -20.05 17.20 -0.18
CA ALA A 365 -20.89 17.26 -1.37
C ALA A 365 -22.21 16.49 -1.18
N VAL A 366 -22.15 15.26 -0.65
CA VAL A 366 -23.36 14.46 -0.33
C VAL A 366 -24.27 15.20 0.65
N VAL A 367 -23.72 15.78 1.73
CA VAL A 367 -24.52 16.55 2.69
C VAL A 367 -25.19 17.74 2.02
N ARG A 368 -24.47 18.51 1.21
CA ARG A 368 -25.04 19.63 0.46
C ARG A 368 -26.16 19.18 -0.48
N ASP A 369 -25.98 18.06 -1.18
CA ASP A 369 -26.98 17.52 -2.11
C ASP A 369 -28.24 17.05 -1.36
N LEU A 370 -28.08 16.40 -0.20
CA LEU A 370 -29.20 16.01 0.67
C LEU A 370 -30.00 17.22 1.16
N LEU A 371 -29.31 18.30 1.57
CA LEU A 371 -29.95 19.53 2.04
C LEU A 371 -30.65 20.32 0.91
N ALA A 372 -30.26 20.09 -0.35
CA ALA A 372 -30.88 20.71 -1.51
C ALA A 372 -32.15 19.99 -2.00
N ILE A 373 -32.44 18.78 -1.49
CA ILE A 373 -33.66 18.05 -1.85
C ILE A 373 -34.87 18.87 -1.36
N PRO A 374 -35.83 19.22 -2.25
CA PRO A 374 -37.02 19.95 -1.85
C PRO A 374 -37.71 19.25 -0.68
N LYS A 375 -38.11 20.03 0.34
CA LYS A 375 -38.85 19.53 1.50
C LYS A 375 -40.23 19.04 1.04
N GLY A 376 -40.29 17.82 0.53
CA GLY A 376 -41.50 17.17 0.02
C GLY A 376 -42.09 16.15 1.00
N THR A 377 -41.53 16.07 2.22
CA THR A 377 -42.02 15.17 3.26
C THR A 377 -42.42 15.96 4.50
N ASP A 378 -43.67 15.76 4.93
CA ASP A 378 -44.16 16.20 6.23
C ASP A 378 -43.71 15.26 7.37
N ASP A 379 -42.86 14.25 7.07
CA ASP A 379 -42.29 13.35 8.06
C ASP A 379 -41.39 14.14 9.05
N PRO A 380 -41.80 14.23 10.33
CA PRO A 380 -41.03 14.95 11.36
C PRO A 380 -39.62 14.39 11.56
N THR A 381 -39.43 13.08 11.34
CA THR A 381 -38.13 12.40 11.46
C THR A 381 -37.16 12.92 10.41
N MET A 382 -37.62 13.02 9.16
CA MET A 382 -36.82 13.53 8.06
C MET A 382 -36.50 15.02 8.23
N GLN A 383 -37.47 15.82 8.70
CA GLN A 383 -37.24 17.24 8.98
C GLN A 383 -36.21 17.45 10.10
N SER A 384 -36.26 16.65 11.16
CA SER A 384 -35.29 16.67 12.25
C SER A 384 -33.88 16.25 11.79
N ALA A 385 -33.78 15.18 10.99
CA ALA A 385 -32.51 14.73 10.43
C ALA A 385 -31.86 15.77 9.52
N LEU A 386 -32.63 16.39 8.62
CA LEU A 386 -32.15 17.48 7.76
C LEU A 386 -31.76 18.73 8.57
N GLY A 387 -32.49 19.05 9.64
CA GLY A 387 -32.13 20.12 10.55
C GLY A 387 -30.79 19.87 11.24
N THR A 388 -30.53 18.63 11.64
CA THR A 388 -29.25 18.21 12.22
C THR A 388 -28.11 18.36 11.20
N LEU A 389 -28.30 17.85 9.99
CA LEU A 389 -27.31 17.97 8.91
C LEU A 389 -27.05 19.43 8.51
N ALA A 390 -28.07 20.29 8.55
CA ALA A 390 -27.93 21.71 8.23
C ALA A 390 -27.14 22.49 9.29
N GLY A 391 -27.20 22.04 10.55
CA GLY A 391 -26.44 22.63 11.66
C GLY A 391 -25.03 22.07 11.81
N TRP A 392 -24.71 20.98 11.12
CA TRP A 392 -23.40 20.31 11.21
C TRP A 392 -22.29 21.20 10.65
N ASP A 393 -21.31 21.54 11.48
CA ASP A 393 -20.18 22.42 11.10
C ASP A 393 -19.05 21.69 10.35
N LEU A 394 -19.32 20.48 9.86
CA LEU A 394 -18.35 19.59 9.21
C LEU A 394 -17.20 19.15 10.11
N ARG A 395 -17.39 19.02 11.43
CA ARG A 395 -16.39 18.46 12.36
C ARG A 395 -16.86 17.18 13.02
N THR A 396 -15.94 16.33 13.43
CA THR A 396 -16.25 15.06 14.12
C THR A 396 -15.82 15.06 15.60
N ASP A 397 -15.88 16.21 16.26
CA ASP A 397 -15.64 16.31 17.71
C ASP A 397 -16.94 16.24 18.52
N GLN A 398 -16.80 15.95 19.83
CA GLN A 398 -17.95 15.73 20.73
C GLN A 398 -18.84 16.96 20.96
N ARG A 399 -18.43 18.15 20.51
CA ARG A 399 -19.20 19.39 20.73
C ARG A 399 -20.23 19.63 19.64
N ASN A 400 -20.25 18.79 18.61
CA ASN A 400 -21.09 18.89 17.44
C ASN A 400 -22.35 18.04 17.57
#